data_AF-A0A3S0W2M1-F1
#
_entry.id   AF-A0A3S0W2M1-F1
#
_cell.length_a   1.000
_cell.length_b   1.000
_cell.length_c   1.000
_cell.angle_alpha   90.00
_cell.angle_beta   90.00
_cell.angle_gamma   90.00
#
_symmetry.space_group_name_H-M   'P 1'
#
loop_
_entity.id
_entity.type
_entity.pdbx_description
1 polymer ?
#
loop_
_entity_poly.entity_id
_entity_poly.type
_entity_poly.pdbx_seq_one_letter_code
_entity_poly.pdbx_strand_id
1 'polypeptide(L)'
;MSNKAKPATDLAAIIKSLKGYLLEKGHRFERGPIYEGQGKTPASVAETAKRYEGRGYTRYMQVGDPPVYAMLGRGHEEVHIFQPQDPKVREWLEDDRVALNDPTVRAHLLQSAGLSESELAVARKPQIFRITEVDDVFIITNEDAPPGR
;
A
#
# COMPACT_ATOMS: atom_id res chain seq x y z
N MET A 1 19.48 21.97 28.33
CA MET A 1 18.57 22.50 27.29
C MET A 1 18.97 21.91 25.94
N SER A 2 17.97 21.64 25.10
CA SER A 2 18.03 21.22 23.69
C SER A 2 18.46 19.77 23.38
N ASN A 3 17.85 19.04 22.46
CA ASN A 3 16.61 19.18 21.68
C ASN A 3 16.47 17.87 20.85
N LYS A 4 15.24 17.47 20.54
CA LYS A 4 14.74 16.81 19.31
C LYS A 4 13.59 15.84 19.61
N ALA A 5 12.46 16.39 20.03
CA ALA A 5 11.22 15.82 19.53
C ALA A 5 11.18 16.07 18.02
N LYS A 6 11.20 15.00 17.21
CA LYS A 6 10.38 14.78 15.99
C LYS A 6 10.92 13.63 15.11
N PRO A 7 10.49 12.39 15.39
CA PRO A 7 10.36 11.33 14.38
C PRO A 7 8.90 11.22 13.87
N ALA A 8 7.91 11.50 14.72
CA ALA A 8 6.50 11.27 14.43
C ALA A 8 5.91 12.19 13.34
N THR A 9 6.46 13.39 13.19
CA THR A 9 5.98 14.37 12.18
C THR A 9 6.38 13.98 10.75
N ASP A 10 7.42 13.16 10.58
CA ASP A 10 7.88 12.71 9.26
C ASP A 10 7.08 11.50 8.78
N LEU A 11 6.84 10.52 9.68
CA LEU A 11 6.12 9.31 9.33
C LEU A 11 4.66 9.57 8.91
N ALA A 12 3.94 10.43 9.64
CA ALA A 12 2.56 10.78 9.29
C ALA A 12 2.47 11.48 7.93
N ALA A 13 3.45 12.34 7.61
CA ALA A 13 3.53 13.03 6.33
C ALA A 13 3.85 12.06 5.18
N ILE A 14 4.75 11.09 5.42
CA ILE A 14 5.07 10.01 4.49
C ILE A 14 3.82 9.16 4.20
N ILE A 15 3.11 8.70 5.24
CA ILE A 15 1.89 7.90 5.09
C ILE A 15 0.80 8.70 4.35
N LYS A 16 0.64 9.99 4.68
CA LYS A 16 -0.31 10.87 3.98
C LYS A 16 0.06 11.00 2.51
N SER A 17 1.34 11.22 2.20
CA SER A 17 1.82 11.37 0.81
C SER A 17 1.64 10.09 0.01
N LEU A 18 1.95 8.94 0.61
CA LEU A 18 1.74 7.63 0.01
C LEU A 18 0.27 7.36 -0.30
N LYS A 19 -0.62 7.57 0.68
CA LYS A 19 -2.07 7.41 0.47
C LYS A 19 -2.57 8.38 -0.60
N GLY A 20 -2.06 9.61 -0.63
CA GLY A 20 -2.36 10.59 -1.67
C GLY A 20 -1.95 10.11 -3.07
N TYR A 21 -0.73 9.56 -3.21
CA TYR A 21 -0.23 9.00 -4.47
C TYR A 21 -1.08 7.82 -4.95
N LEU A 22 -1.28 6.81 -4.10
CA LEU A 22 -2.08 5.63 -4.44
C LEU A 22 -3.51 5.99 -4.88
N LEU A 23 -4.08 7.04 -4.29
CA LEU A 23 -5.46 7.47 -4.54
C LEU A 23 -5.57 8.62 -5.57
N GLU A 24 -4.49 8.99 -6.25
CA GLU A 24 -4.49 10.00 -7.32
C GLU A 24 -5.62 9.72 -8.34
N LYS A 25 -6.26 10.78 -8.83
CA LYS A 25 -7.43 10.64 -9.71
C LYS A 25 -7.02 9.94 -10.99
N GLY A 26 -7.78 8.91 -11.35
CA GLY A 26 -7.54 8.08 -12.52
C GLY A 26 -6.83 6.76 -12.20
N HIS A 27 -6.14 6.63 -11.06
CA HIS A 27 -5.64 5.34 -10.60
C HIS A 27 -6.79 4.37 -10.33
N ARG A 28 -6.56 3.09 -10.62
CA ARG A 28 -7.54 2.03 -10.46
C ARG A 28 -6.94 0.88 -9.68
N PHE A 29 -7.67 0.39 -8.69
CA PHE A 29 -7.40 -0.84 -7.98
C PHE A 29 -8.23 -1.99 -8.54
N GLU A 30 -7.59 -3.09 -8.89
CA GLU A 30 -8.20 -4.30 -9.40
C GLU A 30 -7.81 -5.49 -8.51
N ARG A 31 -8.64 -6.54 -8.49
CA ARG A 31 -8.30 -7.79 -7.80
C ARG A 31 -7.16 -8.47 -8.56
N GLY A 32 -6.07 -8.77 -7.86
CA GLY A 32 -4.97 -9.57 -8.36
C GLY A 32 -5.29 -11.06 -8.35
N PRO A 33 -4.40 -11.92 -8.86
CA PRO A 33 -4.60 -13.36 -8.84
C PRO A 33 -4.76 -13.87 -7.40
N ILE A 34 -5.61 -14.87 -7.19
CA ILE A 34 -5.75 -15.54 -5.89
C ILE A 34 -4.52 -16.44 -5.71
N TYR A 35 -3.67 -16.17 -4.71
CA TYR A 35 -2.60 -17.08 -4.34
C TYR A 35 -3.17 -18.19 -3.43
N GLU A 36 -3.68 -19.26 -4.02
CA GLU A 36 -3.92 -20.52 -3.29
C GLU A 36 -2.59 -21.28 -3.16
N GLY A 37 -1.78 -20.92 -2.16
CA GLY A 37 -0.45 -21.51 -1.99
C GLY A 37 -0.45 -22.81 -1.19
N GLN A 38 -0.08 -23.94 -1.82
CA GLN A 38 0.28 -25.21 -1.16
C GLN A 38 1.63 -25.17 -0.39
N GLY A 39 2.05 -24.02 0.12
CA GLY A 39 3.32 -23.84 0.84
C GLY A 39 3.16 -22.90 2.03
N LYS A 40 4.16 -22.83 2.93
CA LYS A 40 4.14 -21.91 4.08
C LYS A 40 3.94 -20.47 3.60
N THR A 41 2.73 -19.98 3.77
CA THR A 41 2.33 -18.62 3.46
C THR A 41 3.04 -17.67 4.46
N PRO A 42 3.57 -16.50 4.03
CA PRO A 42 4.28 -15.57 4.91
C PRO A 42 3.31 -14.87 5.86
N ALA A 43 3.60 -14.94 7.16
CA ALA A 43 2.66 -14.53 8.21
C ALA A 43 2.79 -13.04 8.62
N SER A 44 3.62 -12.25 7.91
CA SER A 44 3.83 -10.84 8.25
C SER A 44 4.37 -10.02 7.10
N VAL A 45 4.20 -8.69 7.19
CA VAL A 45 4.81 -7.73 6.25
C VAL A 45 6.32 -7.94 6.15
N ALA A 46 6.99 -8.18 7.28
CA ALA A 46 8.43 -8.38 7.32
C ALA A 46 8.88 -9.62 6.54
N GLU A 47 8.15 -10.74 6.69
CA GLU A 47 8.43 -11.97 5.94
C GLU A 47 8.14 -11.81 4.45
N THR A 48 7.01 -11.21 4.09
CA THR A 48 6.65 -10.97 2.69
C THR A 48 7.65 -10.03 2.02
N ALA A 49 8.07 -8.94 2.70
CA ALA A 49 9.08 -8.03 2.18
C ALA A 49 10.42 -8.75 1.92
N LYS A 50 10.88 -9.61 2.83
CA LYS A 50 12.08 -10.43 2.63
C LYS A 50 11.96 -11.37 1.43
N ARG A 51 10.78 -11.93 1.16
CA ARG A 51 10.55 -12.77 -0.03
C ARG A 51 10.69 -11.97 -1.32
N TYR A 52 10.17 -10.75 -1.37
CA TYR A 52 10.33 -9.86 -2.53
C TYR A 52 11.79 -9.42 -2.72
N GLU A 53 12.52 -9.13 -1.64
CA GLU A 53 13.96 -8.87 -1.74
C GLU A 53 14.74 -10.04 -2.32
N GLY A 54 14.41 -11.27 -1.91
CA GLY A 54 14.98 -12.49 -2.50
C GLY A 54 14.68 -12.67 -4.00
N ARG A 55 13.67 -11.96 -4.54
CA ARG A 55 13.31 -11.90 -5.96
C ARG A 55 13.95 -10.72 -6.71
N GLY A 56 14.84 -9.97 -6.04
CA GLY A 56 15.58 -8.84 -6.61
C GLY A 56 14.89 -7.48 -6.48
N TYR A 57 13.85 -7.36 -5.64
CA TYR A 57 13.26 -6.05 -5.32
C TYR A 57 14.12 -5.30 -4.31
N THR A 58 14.24 -3.99 -4.50
CA THR A 58 14.87 -3.09 -3.53
C THR A 58 13.80 -2.52 -2.61
N ARG A 59 14.00 -2.62 -1.29
CA ARG A 59 13.11 -2.00 -0.30
C ARG A 59 13.42 -0.51 -0.19
N TYR A 60 12.42 0.32 -0.46
CA TYR A 60 12.51 1.77 -0.34
C TYR A 60 12.04 2.28 1.01
N MET A 61 11.06 1.60 1.61
CA MET A 61 10.44 2.05 2.87
C MET A 61 9.94 0.89 3.70
N GLN A 62 9.98 1.05 5.02
CA GLN A 62 9.29 0.21 5.99
C GLN A 62 8.78 1.05 7.14
N VAL A 63 7.57 0.75 7.62
CA VAL A 63 6.90 1.47 8.70
C VAL A 63 6.38 0.49 9.75
N GLY A 64 6.56 0.84 11.03
CA GLY A 64 6.11 0.07 12.19
C GLY A 64 7.20 -0.80 12.81
N ASP A 65 7.01 -1.14 14.09
CA ASP A 65 7.79 -2.14 14.81
C ASP A 65 6.84 -2.98 15.70
N PRO A 66 6.44 -4.20 15.29
CA PRO A 66 6.79 -4.87 14.04
C PRO A 66 6.24 -4.16 12.79
N PRO A 67 6.81 -4.40 11.59
CA PRO A 67 6.40 -3.71 10.37
C PRO A 67 4.94 -3.97 10.00
N VAL A 68 4.19 -2.90 9.73
CA VAL A 68 2.80 -2.95 9.24
C VAL A 68 2.67 -2.50 7.79
N TYR A 69 3.74 -1.94 7.23
CA TYR A 69 3.82 -1.52 5.84
C TYR A 69 5.27 -1.58 5.32
N ALA A 70 5.45 -1.97 4.06
CA ALA A 70 6.70 -1.88 3.32
C ALA A 70 6.45 -1.52 1.84
N MET A 71 7.36 -0.76 1.25
CA MET A 71 7.37 -0.43 -0.18
C MET A 71 8.66 -0.93 -0.81
N LEU A 72 8.55 -1.62 -1.93
CA LEU A 72 9.67 -2.15 -2.69
C LEU A 72 9.49 -1.86 -4.18
N GLY A 73 10.58 -1.86 -4.94
CA GLY A 73 10.52 -1.74 -6.40
C GLY A 73 11.62 -2.51 -7.13
N ARG A 74 11.36 -2.79 -8.41
CA ARG A 74 12.26 -3.49 -9.33
C ARG A 74 12.00 -3.03 -10.77
N GLY A 75 12.89 -2.23 -11.33
CA GLY A 75 12.67 -1.66 -12.67
C GLY A 75 11.42 -0.77 -12.70
N HIS A 76 10.41 -1.18 -13.46
CA HIS A 76 9.09 -0.53 -13.56
C HIS A 76 8.04 -1.17 -12.66
N GLU A 77 8.43 -2.09 -11.79
CA GLU A 77 7.52 -2.74 -10.85
C GLU A 77 7.60 -2.07 -9.48
N GLU A 78 6.44 -1.77 -8.91
CA GLU A 78 6.27 -1.26 -7.55
C GLU A 78 5.39 -2.20 -6.75
N VAL A 79 5.78 -2.45 -5.50
CA VAL A 79 5.09 -3.36 -4.58
C VAL A 79 4.90 -2.67 -3.24
N HIS A 80 3.65 -2.62 -2.77
CA HIS A 80 3.31 -2.17 -1.42
C HIS A 80 2.72 -3.34 -0.63
N ILE A 81 3.38 -3.69 0.47
CA ILE A 81 3.02 -4.80 1.35
C ILE A 81 2.51 -4.21 2.66
N PHE A 82 1.32 -4.59 3.11
CA PHE A 82 0.74 -3.99 4.30
C PHE A 82 -0.25 -4.90 5.02
N GLN A 83 -0.43 -4.63 6.30
CA GLN A 83 -1.50 -5.21 7.12
C GLN A 83 -2.48 -4.10 7.50
N PRO A 84 -3.72 -4.12 6.99
CA PRO A 84 -4.74 -3.14 7.34
C PRO A 84 -4.96 -3.12 8.85
N GLN A 85 -4.80 -1.93 9.45
CA GLN A 85 -5.04 -1.73 10.88
C GLN A 85 -6.51 -1.33 11.15
N ASP A 86 -7.21 -0.85 10.13
CA ASP A 86 -8.62 -0.51 10.21
C ASP A 86 -9.44 -1.78 9.88
N PRO A 87 -10.24 -2.29 10.83
CA PRO A 87 -11.04 -3.50 10.63
C PRO A 87 -12.02 -3.40 9.47
N LYS A 88 -12.53 -2.20 9.17
CA LYS A 88 -13.48 -1.98 8.07
C LYS A 88 -12.79 -2.07 6.72
N VAL A 89 -11.57 -1.51 6.63
CA VAL A 89 -10.74 -1.63 5.43
C VAL A 89 -10.33 -3.08 5.22
N ARG A 90 -10.01 -3.80 6.30
CA ARG A 90 -9.75 -5.24 6.28
C ARG A 90 -10.95 -6.01 5.71
N GLU A 91 -12.14 -5.84 6.28
CA GLU A 91 -13.35 -6.53 5.81
C GLU A 91 -13.61 -6.29 4.31
N TRP A 92 -13.44 -5.04 3.83
CA TRP A 92 -13.60 -4.73 2.41
C TRP A 92 -12.60 -5.44 1.50
N LEU A 93 -11.37 -5.63 1.97
CA LEU A 93 -10.30 -6.27 1.21
C LEU A 93 -10.41 -7.80 1.21
N GLU A 94 -10.83 -8.38 2.34
CA GLU A 94 -11.00 -9.83 2.54
C GLU A 94 -12.21 -10.35 1.76
N ASP A 95 -13.37 -9.71 1.93
CA ASP A 95 -14.63 -10.24 1.39
C ASP A 95 -14.85 -9.88 -0.10
N ASP A 96 -13.97 -9.05 -0.69
CA ASP A 96 -14.10 -8.47 -2.05
C ASP A 96 -15.50 -7.87 -2.33
N ARG A 97 -16.23 -7.51 -1.26
CA ARG A 97 -17.63 -7.06 -1.33
C ARG A 97 -17.77 -5.74 -2.05
N VAL A 98 -16.75 -4.89 -1.94
CA VAL A 98 -16.74 -3.55 -2.48
C VAL A 98 -15.40 -3.32 -3.15
N ALA A 99 -15.43 -2.95 -4.43
CA ALA A 99 -14.22 -2.57 -5.14
C ALA A 99 -13.54 -1.41 -4.42
N LEU A 100 -12.21 -1.43 -4.28
CA LEU A 100 -11.51 -0.34 -3.58
C LEU A 100 -11.62 1.04 -4.26
N ASN A 101 -11.94 1.05 -5.56
CA ASN A 101 -12.26 2.29 -6.27
C ASN A 101 -13.67 2.82 -5.97
N ASP A 102 -14.49 2.08 -5.21
CA ASP A 102 -15.82 2.55 -4.81
C ASP A 102 -15.70 3.90 -4.10
N PRO A 103 -16.56 4.88 -4.45
CA PRO A 103 -16.49 6.21 -3.85
C PRO A 103 -16.53 6.22 -2.33
N THR A 104 -17.26 5.29 -1.70
CA THR A 104 -17.40 5.19 -0.24
C THR A 104 -16.12 4.67 0.40
N VAL A 105 -15.53 3.63 -0.17
CA VAL A 105 -14.25 3.07 0.29
C VAL A 105 -13.15 4.09 0.14
N ARG A 106 -13.08 4.74 -1.02
CA ARG A 106 -12.09 5.77 -1.32
C ARG A 106 -12.21 6.97 -0.36
N ALA A 107 -13.42 7.46 -0.12
CA ALA A 107 -13.65 8.55 0.84
C ALA A 107 -13.18 8.18 2.26
N HIS A 108 -13.45 6.95 2.71
CA HIS A 108 -13.00 6.46 4.02
C HIS A 108 -11.47 6.39 4.11
N LEU A 109 -10.81 5.85 3.08
CA LEU A 109 -9.35 5.79 3.01
C LEU A 109 -8.72 7.19 3.06
N LEU A 110 -9.30 8.17 2.37
CA LEU A 110 -8.84 9.57 2.39
C LEU A 110 -9.04 10.23 3.75
N GLN A 111 -10.21 10.06 4.35
CA GLN A 111 -10.49 10.60 5.68
C GLN A 111 -9.49 10.07 6.72
N SER A 112 -9.15 8.77 6.65
CA SER A 112 -8.14 8.17 7.53
C SER A 112 -6.73 8.75 7.36
N ALA A 113 -6.47 9.43 6.24
CA ALA A 113 -5.21 10.11 5.93
C ALA A 113 -5.26 11.63 6.25
N GLY A 114 -6.40 12.14 6.72
CA GLY A 114 -6.64 13.57 6.81
C GLY A 114 -6.55 14.25 5.43
N LEU A 115 -7.10 13.58 4.41
CA LEU A 115 -7.20 14.05 3.04
C LEU A 115 -8.67 14.16 2.61
N SER A 116 -8.92 15.05 1.68
CA SER A 116 -10.16 15.22 0.95
C SER A 116 -9.96 14.97 -0.55
N GLU A 117 -11.04 14.72 -1.27
CA GLU A 117 -11.03 14.48 -2.71
C GLU A 117 -10.46 15.64 -3.56
N SER A 118 -10.60 16.87 -3.07
CA SER A 118 -10.07 18.07 -3.74
C SER A 118 -8.56 18.19 -3.60
N GLU A 119 -7.96 17.60 -2.57
CA GLU A 119 -6.51 17.60 -2.36
C GLU A 119 -5.77 16.58 -3.24
N LEU A 120 -6.50 15.68 -3.90
CA LEU A 120 -5.90 14.66 -4.74
C LEU A 120 -5.53 15.20 -6.11
N ALA A 121 -4.26 14.99 -6.47
CA ALA A 121 -3.76 15.28 -7.80
C ALA A 121 -4.46 14.43 -8.86
N VAL A 122 -4.54 14.97 -10.07
CA VAL A 122 -4.87 14.18 -11.26
C VAL A 122 -3.61 13.46 -11.71
N ALA A 123 -3.67 12.13 -11.78
CA ALA A 123 -2.53 11.34 -12.19
C ALA A 123 -2.11 11.73 -13.61
N ARG A 124 -0.82 12.04 -13.81
CA ARG A 124 -0.26 12.34 -15.15
C ARG A 124 -0.41 11.16 -16.10
N LYS A 125 -0.22 9.95 -15.57
CA LYS A 125 -0.48 8.67 -16.23
C LYS A 125 -1.29 7.82 -15.25
N PRO A 126 -2.59 7.59 -15.50
CA PRO A 126 -3.38 6.63 -14.74
C PRO A 126 -2.69 5.26 -14.68
N GLN A 127 -2.68 4.63 -13.50
CA GLN A 127 -2.03 3.34 -13.25
C GLN A 127 -3.05 2.33 -12.74
N ILE A 128 -2.78 1.06 -13.02
CA ILE A 128 -3.57 -0.06 -12.53
C ILE A 128 -2.76 -0.76 -11.46
N PHE A 129 -3.34 -0.81 -10.26
CA PHE A 129 -2.79 -1.48 -9.11
C PHE A 129 -3.55 -2.78 -8.88
N ARG A 130 -2.85 -3.91 -8.76
CA ARG A 130 -3.45 -5.21 -8.49
C ARG A 130 -3.24 -5.60 -7.04
N ILE A 131 -4.32 -6.02 -6.39
CA ILE A 131 -4.33 -6.32 -4.96
C ILE A 131 -4.53 -7.79 -4.74
N THR A 132 -3.60 -8.39 -4.01
CA THR A 132 -3.69 -9.78 -3.59
C THR A 132 -3.51 -9.89 -2.08
N GLU A 133 -4.17 -10.86 -1.49
CA GLU A 133 -4.07 -11.21 -0.07
C GLU A 133 -3.30 -12.51 0.11
N VAL A 134 -2.48 -12.55 1.16
CA VAL A 134 -1.63 -13.68 1.51
C VAL A 134 -1.48 -13.70 3.05
N ASP A 135 -2.18 -14.62 3.75
CA ASP A 135 -2.19 -14.73 5.24
C ASP A 135 -2.34 -13.38 5.97
N ASP A 136 -3.47 -12.69 5.78
CA ASP A 136 -3.78 -11.37 6.36
C ASP A 136 -2.83 -10.23 5.94
N VAL A 137 -1.87 -10.50 5.04
CA VAL A 137 -0.98 -9.50 4.43
C VAL A 137 -1.49 -9.19 3.03
N PHE A 138 -1.73 -7.91 2.78
CA PHE A 138 -2.15 -7.41 1.49
C PHE A 138 -0.97 -6.87 0.70
N ILE A 139 -0.98 -7.16 -0.59
CA ILE A 139 0.08 -6.80 -1.52
C ILE A 139 -0.58 -6.04 -2.68
N ILE A 140 -0.28 -4.76 -2.81
CA ILE A 140 -0.57 -3.97 -4.00
C ILE A 140 0.65 -4.06 -4.92
N THR A 141 0.42 -4.41 -6.18
CA THR A 141 1.44 -4.45 -7.22
C THR A 141 1.08 -3.51 -8.37
N ASN A 142 2.09 -2.92 -8.98
CA ASN A 142 1.95 -2.10 -10.17
C ASN A 142 3.12 -2.41 -11.11
N GLU A 143 2.83 -2.92 -12.29
CA GLU A 143 3.81 -3.37 -13.28
C GLU A 143 4.25 -2.26 -14.25
N ASP A 144 3.56 -1.12 -14.23
CA ASP A 144 3.77 0.03 -15.11
C ASP A 144 4.22 1.28 -14.32
N ALA A 145 4.83 1.07 -13.15
CA ALA A 145 5.29 2.14 -12.29
C ALA A 145 6.32 3.02 -13.04
N PRO A 146 6.23 4.36 -12.91
CA PRO A 146 7.23 5.25 -13.47
C PRO A 146 8.62 4.84 -12.98
N PRO A 147 9.66 4.85 -13.84
CA PRO A 147 11.02 4.65 -13.37
C PRO A 147 11.30 5.65 -12.24
N GLY A 148 11.90 5.15 -11.15
CA GLY A 148 11.99 5.81 -9.85
C GLY A 148 12.15 7.33 -9.93
N ARG A 149 11.26 8.05 -9.24
CA ARG A 149 11.38 9.49 -9.00
C ARG A 149 12.55 9.79 -8.06
#